data_AF-A0A821CH81-F1
#
_entry.id   AF-A0A821CH81-F1
#
_cell.length_a   1.000
_cell.length_b   1.000
_cell.length_c   1.000
_cell.angle_alpha   90.00
_cell.angle_beta   90.00
_cell.angle_gamma   90.00
#
_symmetry.space_group_name_H-M   'P 1'
#
loop_
_entity.id
_entity.type
_entity.pdbx_description
1 polymer ?
#
loop_
_entity_poly.entity_id
_entity_poly.type
_entity_poly.pdbx_seq_one_letter_code
_entity_poly.pdbx_strand_id
1 'polypeptide(L)'
;MKQLTANEKTYFEDLSNDLMYEIFDYLDEYDIYESFYDLNQRFKNLLIKSNLPIEIRFPSISKLNFYNYYRQMILSNRHRITLFHQVEYNH
;
A
#
# COMPACT_ATOMS: atom_id res chain seq x y z
N MET A 1 -15.34 42.67 -10.46
CA MET A 1 -14.03 42.28 -9.90
C MET A 1 -14.22 41.02 -9.08
N LYS A 2 -13.85 39.84 -9.59
CA LYS A 2 -13.73 38.63 -8.76
C LYS A 2 -12.28 38.56 -8.32
N GLN A 3 -12.03 38.68 -7.03
CA GLN A 3 -10.70 38.46 -6.46
C GLN A 3 -10.35 36.98 -6.68
N LEU A 4 -9.30 36.73 -7.45
CA LEU A 4 -8.59 35.46 -7.47
C LEU A 4 -7.79 35.38 -6.17
N THR A 5 -8.25 34.61 -5.20
CA THR A 5 -7.49 34.35 -3.97
C THR A 5 -7.18 32.87 -3.85
N ALA A 6 -5.92 32.61 -3.51
CA ALA A 6 -5.27 31.34 -3.18
C ALA A 6 -4.61 30.57 -4.35
N ASN A 7 -3.30 30.42 -4.25
CA ASN A 7 -2.54 29.33 -4.84
C ASN A 7 -3.13 28.02 -4.27
N GLU A 8 -4.09 27.42 -4.96
CA GLU A 8 -4.64 26.12 -4.59
C GLU A 8 -3.57 25.05 -4.88
N LYS A 9 -2.78 24.73 -3.85
CA LYS A 9 -1.92 23.56 -3.87
C LYS A 9 -2.79 22.35 -3.56
N THR A 10 -2.84 21.41 -4.49
CA THR A 10 -3.35 20.08 -4.23
C THR A 10 -2.20 19.18 -3.79
N TYR A 11 -2.46 18.34 -2.80
CA TYR A 11 -1.52 17.34 -2.33
C TYR A 11 -1.99 15.96 -2.78
N PHE A 12 -1.06 15.02 -2.93
CA PHE A 12 -1.41 13.63 -3.23
C PHE A 12 -2.28 13.04 -2.10
N GLU A 13 -2.02 13.48 -0.88
CA GLU A 13 -2.79 13.22 0.32
C GLU A 13 -4.23 13.74 0.25
N ASP A 14 -4.62 14.57 -0.71
CA ASP A 14 -6.00 15.03 -0.84
C ASP A 14 -6.88 14.07 -1.67
N LEU A 15 -6.29 13.04 -2.29
CA LEU A 15 -7.02 12.02 -3.03
C LEU A 15 -8.01 11.26 -2.13
N SER A 16 -9.18 10.94 -2.68
CA SER A 16 -10.18 10.14 -2.00
C SER A 16 -9.69 8.71 -1.77
N ASN A 17 -10.30 8.02 -0.79
CA ASN A 17 -9.98 6.62 -0.54
C ASN A 17 -10.23 5.74 -1.77
N ASP A 18 -11.28 6.03 -2.54
CA ASP A 18 -11.62 5.28 -3.76
C ASP A 18 -10.53 5.40 -4.81
N LEU A 19 -10.05 6.62 -5.10
CA LEU A 19 -8.93 6.84 -6.02
C LEU A 19 -7.63 6.19 -5.52
N MET A 20 -7.43 6.14 -4.20
CA MET A 20 -6.27 5.46 -3.65
C MET A 20 -6.34 3.95 -3.82
N TYR A 21 -7.51 3.34 -3.67
CA TYR A 21 -7.70 1.91 -3.96
C TYR A 21 -7.51 1.63 -5.46
N GLU A 22 -8.01 2.50 -6.34
CA GLU A 22 -7.75 2.37 -7.78
C GLU A 22 -6.25 2.44 -8.09
N ILE A 23 -5.47 3.28 -7.41
CA ILE A 23 -4.01 3.32 -7.56
C ILE A 23 -3.38 2.01 -7.06
N PHE A 24 -3.86 1.48 -5.94
CA PHE A 24 -3.35 0.24 -5.35
C PHE A 24 -3.57 -0.97 -6.27
N ASP A 25 -4.61 -1.00 -7.10
CA ASP A 25 -4.83 -2.09 -8.07
C ASP A 25 -3.71 -2.21 -9.13
N TYR A 26 -2.87 -1.17 -9.30
CA TYR A 26 -1.72 -1.19 -10.22
C TYR A 26 -0.38 -1.55 -9.55
N LEU A 27 -0.35 -1.72 -8.23
CA LEU A 27 0.87 -1.97 -7.46
C LEU A 27 0.80 -3.33 -6.77
N ASP A 28 1.96 -3.92 -6.47
CA ASP A 28 1.97 -5.10 -5.62
C ASP A 28 1.86 -4.73 -4.13
N GLU A 29 1.47 -5.69 -3.30
CA GLU A 29 1.18 -5.45 -1.89
C GLU A 29 2.43 -5.10 -1.08
N TYR A 30 3.62 -5.44 -1.58
CA TYR A 30 4.87 -5.01 -0.98
C TYR A 30 5.11 -3.52 -1.27
N ASP A 31 5.02 -3.09 -2.53
CA ASP A 31 5.21 -1.72 -2.98
C ASP A 31 4.21 -0.76 -2.30
N ILE A 32 2.95 -1.19 -2.20
CA ILE A 32 1.91 -0.44 -1.50
C ILE A 32 2.30 -0.24 -0.03
N TYR A 33 2.71 -1.32 0.64
CA TYR A 33 3.01 -1.26 2.05
C TYR A 33 4.27 -0.44 2.32
N GLU A 34 5.35 -0.67 1.56
CA GLU A 34 6.60 0.08 1.70
C GLU A 34 6.38 1.58 1.46
N SER A 35 5.59 1.94 0.43
CA SER A 35 5.42 3.34 0.03
C SER A 35 4.43 4.12 0.90
N PHE A 36 3.33 3.48 1.34
CA PHE A 36 2.19 4.20 1.92
C PHE A 36 1.94 3.92 3.41
N TYR A 37 2.53 2.87 3.99
CA TYR A 37 2.22 2.47 5.37
C TYR A 37 2.61 3.54 6.41
N ASP A 38 3.77 4.15 6.26
CA ASP A 38 4.29 5.17 7.19
C ASP A 38 4.12 6.60 6.68
N LEU A 39 3.42 6.81 5.55
CA LEU A 39 3.25 8.14 4.94
C LEU A 39 2.39 9.07 5.82
N ASN A 40 1.22 8.60 6.27
CA ASN A 40 0.40 9.27 7.29
C ASN A 40 -0.63 8.31 7.89
N GLN A 41 -1.33 8.78 8.93
CA GLN A 41 -2.33 7.96 9.64
C GLN A 41 -3.52 7.55 8.77
N ARG A 42 -3.90 8.35 7.76
CA ARG A 42 -4.97 7.97 6.83
C ARG A 42 -4.56 6.76 6.00
N PHE A 43 -3.40 6.81 5.36
CA PHE A 43 -2.90 5.70 4.56
C PHE A 43 -2.64 4.44 5.37
N LYS A 44 -2.07 4.59 6.56
CA LYS A 44 -1.94 3.48 7.50
C LYS A 44 -3.29 2.82 7.81
N ASN A 45 -4.34 3.62 8.03
CA ASN A 45 -5.68 3.11 8.25
C ASN A 45 -6.27 2.44 7.00
N LEU A 46 -6.03 2.99 5.80
CA LEU A 46 -6.43 2.37 4.54
C LEU A 46 -5.82 0.97 4.39
N LEU A 47 -4.55 0.79 4.76
CA LEU A 47 -3.89 -0.50 4.65
C LEU A 47 -4.30 -1.49 5.74
N ILE A 48 -4.41 -1.06 7.01
CA ILE A 48 -4.66 -1.98 8.14
C ILE A 48 -6.16 -2.28 8.31
N LYS A 49 -7.04 -1.30 8.11
CA LYS A 49 -8.48 -1.43 8.38
C LYS A 49 -9.32 -1.78 7.16
N SER A 50 -8.68 -1.92 5.99
CA SER A 50 -9.37 -2.37 4.81
C SER A 50 -9.84 -3.82 4.96
N ASN A 51 -11.01 -4.13 4.40
CA ASN A 51 -11.52 -5.50 4.28
C ASN A 51 -11.07 -6.15 2.97
N LEU A 52 -10.26 -5.46 2.17
CA LEU A 52 -9.77 -5.99 0.91
C LEU A 52 -8.86 -7.20 1.19
N PRO A 53 -9.03 -8.29 0.43
CA PRO A 53 -8.13 -9.43 0.50
C PRO A 53 -6.72 -8.98 0.12
N ILE A 54 -5.74 -9.61 0.73
CA ILE A 54 -4.33 -9.40 0.42
C ILE A 54 -3.85 -10.63 -0.34
N GLU A 55 -3.37 -10.42 -1.55
CA GLU A 55 -2.53 -11.40 -2.22
C GLU A 55 -1.08 -11.09 -1.83
N ILE A 56 -0.23 -12.10 -1.69
CA ILE A 56 1.18 -11.85 -1.43
C ILE A 56 1.95 -12.38 -2.62
N ARG A 57 2.54 -11.45 -3.36
CA ARG A 57 3.59 -11.75 -4.33
C ARG A 57 4.91 -11.58 -3.62
N PHE A 58 5.70 -12.65 -3.50
CA PHE A 58 6.99 -12.56 -2.83
C PHE A 58 7.94 -11.69 -3.66
N PRO A 59 8.31 -10.50 -3.15
CA PRO A 59 9.13 -9.59 -3.92
C PRO A 59 10.60 -10.06 -3.86
N SER A 60 11.38 -9.78 -4.90
CA SER A 60 12.82 -10.08 -4.94
C SER A 60 13.60 -9.04 -4.12
N ILE A 61 13.45 -9.09 -2.79
CA ILE A 61 14.04 -8.12 -1.86
C ILE A 61 15.12 -8.73 -0.98
N SER A 62 15.91 -7.86 -0.34
CA SER A 62 16.91 -8.28 0.63
C SER A 62 16.27 -9.02 1.82
N LYS A 63 17.02 -9.91 2.46
CA LYS A 63 16.56 -10.66 3.65
C LYS A 63 16.10 -9.75 4.79
N LEU A 64 16.75 -8.60 4.97
CA LEU A 64 16.39 -7.62 5.99
C LEU A 64 15.03 -6.97 5.69
N ASN A 65 14.83 -6.54 4.44
CA ASN A 65 13.57 -5.95 4.00
C ASN A 65 12.44 -6.97 4.08
N PHE A 66 12.71 -8.23 3.72
CA PHE A 66 11.76 -9.32 3.87
C PHE A 66 11.33 -9.53 5.32
N TYR A 67 12.27 -9.49 6.27
CA TYR A 67 11.93 -9.65 7.69
C TYR A 67 11.01 -8.52 8.18
N ASN A 68 11.28 -7.28 7.78
CA ASN A 68 10.46 -6.13 8.13
C ASN A 68 9.07 -6.21 7.50
N TYR A 69 8.99 -6.53 6.21
CA TYR A 69 7.74 -6.77 5.50
C TYR A 69 6.93 -7.89 6.14
N TYR A 70 7.55 -9.04 6.42
CA TYR A 70 6.90 -10.16 7.07
C TYR A 70 6.33 -9.78 8.44
N ARG A 71 7.10 -9.08 9.27
CA ARG A 71 6.69 -8.69 10.62
C ARG A 71 5.56 -7.66 10.62
N GLN A 72 5.65 -6.66 9.75
CA GLN A 72 4.73 -5.53 9.78
C GLN A 72 3.47 -5.77 8.95
N MET A 73 3.63 -6.35 7.76
CA MET A 73 2.55 -6.53 6.79
C MET A 73 1.93 -7.93 6.92
N ILE A 74 2.72 -8.99 6.73
CA ILE A 74 2.19 -10.36 6.64
C ILE A 74 1.58 -10.81 7.96
N LEU A 75 2.34 -10.71 9.07
CA LEU A 75 1.85 -11.15 10.38
C LEU A 75 0.65 -10.35 10.88
N SER A 76 0.64 -9.03 10.67
CA SER A 76 -0.44 -8.15 11.12
C SER A 76 -1.74 -8.37 10.35
N ASN A 77 -1.63 -8.76 9.07
CA ASN A 77 -2.78 -8.93 8.19
C ASN A 77 -3.09 -10.40 7.86
N ARG A 78 -2.57 -11.35 8.63
CA ARG A 78 -2.74 -12.80 8.36
C ARG A 78 -4.17 -13.28 8.12
N HIS A 79 -5.14 -12.59 8.70
CA HIS A 79 -6.57 -12.91 8.60
C HIS A 79 -7.20 -12.47 7.27
N ARG A 80 -6.50 -11.62 6.50
CA ARG A 80 -6.90 -11.11 5.18
C ARG A 80 -6.13 -11.72 4.03
N ILE A 81 -5.05 -12.46 4.32
CA ILE A 81 -4.26 -13.11 3.29
C ILE A 81 -5.09 -14.25 2.71
N THR A 82 -5.38 -14.19 1.42
CA THR A 82 -6.19 -15.20 0.74
C THR A 82 -5.36 -16.10 -0.18
N LEU A 83 -4.20 -15.61 -0.64
CA LEU A 83 -3.36 -16.32 -1.61
C LEU A 83 -1.88 -15.95 -1.45
N PHE A 84 -1.02 -16.96 -1.64
CA PHE A 84 0.43 -16.79 -1.73
C PHE A 84 0.89 -17.17 -3.13
N HIS A 85 1.49 -16.23 -3.84
CA HIS A 85 2.14 -16.47 -5.12
C HIS A 85 3.65 -16.53 -4.93
N GLN A 86 4.20 -17.73 -5.05
CA GLN A 86 5.64 -17.91 -5.20
C GLN A 86 5.98 -17.59 -6.65
N VAL A 87 6.80 -16.56 -6.88
CA VAL A 87 7.31 -16.25 -8.22
C VAL A 87 8.39 -17.29 -8.54
N GLU A 88 8.05 -18.27 -9.39
CA GLU A 88 9.02 -19.21 -9.94
C GLU A 88 9.84 -18.50 -11.01
N TYR A 89 11.12 -18.24 -10.73
CA TYR A 89 12.07 -17.85 -11.76
C TYR A 89 12.58 -19.10 -12.46
N ASN A 90 12.20 -19.28 -13.72
CA ASN A 90 12.85 -20.21 -14.63
C ASN A 90 14.26 -19.66 -14.92
N HIS A 91 15.27 -20.43 -14.50
CA HIS A 91 16.69 -20.11 -14.68
C HIS A 91 17.18 -20.47 -16.07
#